data_AF-A0A2I0LMP8-F1
#
_entry.id   AF-A0A2I0LMP8-F1
#
_cell.length_a   1.000
_cell.length_b   1.000
_cell.length_c   1.000
_cell.angle_alpha   90.00
_cell.angle_beta   90.00
_cell.angle_gamma   90.00
#
_symmetry.space_group_name_H-M   'P 1'
#
loop_
_entity.id
_entity.type
_entity.pdbx_description
1 polymer ?
#
loop_
_entity_poly.entity_id
_entity_poly.type
_entity_poly.pdbx_seq_one_letter_code
_entity_poly.pdbx_strand_id
1 'polypeptide(L)'
;MEKFPHLEALLFTAVLETCVEQLAILEHTMPVSYEGKTELSHTGSQELTENIETQKEPDMNSQELMSARQGSREIVTSTALKSSEHKQQLGKTEDLKSARHLSRRAVKHSALSVENLTKIQADRQYASDVITATMKKMQESGTFNSLTEANEREKAKKSKFHDVLIRDEELKTEIKALEKQLRDVKKETETELQNRDDTILCLKDQLREMKAKTNMEICYTKKNTDLQVHQTQKKCSNAEKVLENKIQELKNKIDKEIRVHVEIEHFLRQRYQKVEEKLEQWVDKYENDMDAKDEELHALNAAKTNNLEELKSLAKECQMFENTIISDRAEKDAKRRQVERDTLELKSALKVQSWWRGTMVRRYLGPYQALAKLRQRQLQLPTSGQDVGFASVKTQDDKRRANAIAYSETARVNARSEQKE
;
A
#
# COMPACT_ATOMS: atom_id res chain seq x y z
N MET A 1 55.62 -40.81 114.37
CA MET A 1 56.16 -42.18 114.21
C MET A 1 56.84 -42.57 115.49
N GLU A 2 56.69 -43.82 115.89
CA GLU A 2 57.33 -44.39 117.08
C GLU A 2 58.85 -44.47 116.87
N LYS A 3 59.62 -44.06 117.88
CA LYS A 3 61.08 -44.19 117.86
C LYS A 3 61.42 -45.63 118.24
N PHE A 4 62.25 -46.29 117.43
CA PHE A 4 62.70 -47.63 117.80
C PHE A 4 63.61 -47.55 119.04
N PRO A 5 63.48 -48.50 119.99
CA PRO A 5 64.44 -48.63 121.07
C PRO A 5 65.85 -48.87 120.50
N HIS A 6 66.88 -48.34 121.17
CA HIS A 6 68.24 -48.25 120.64
C HIS A 6 68.83 -49.59 120.17
N LEU A 7 68.49 -50.68 120.84
CA LEU A 7 68.91 -52.04 120.46
C LEU A 7 68.29 -52.50 119.14
N GLU A 8 67.01 -52.21 118.92
CA GLU A 8 66.33 -52.52 117.65
C GLU A 8 66.85 -51.65 116.51
N ALA A 9 67.12 -50.37 116.77
CA ALA A 9 67.71 -49.47 115.78
C ALA A 9 69.10 -49.96 115.30
N LEU A 10 69.93 -50.51 116.21
CA LEU A 10 71.23 -51.11 115.88
C LEU A 10 71.08 -52.39 115.03
N LEU A 11 70.13 -53.27 115.39
CA LEU A 11 69.84 -54.48 114.62
C LEU A 11 69.36 -54.15 113.20
N PHE A 12 68.44 -53.19 113.05
CA PHE A 12 67.98 -52.76 111.73
C PHE A 12 69.08 -52.05 110.94
N THR A 13 69.97 -51.32 111.60
CA THR A 13 71.13 -50.68 110.95
C THR A 13 72.08 -51.72 110.36
N ALA A 14 72.42 -52.79 111.10
CA ALA A 14 73.28 -53.86 110.59
C ALA A 14 72.66 -54.58 109.38
N VAL A 15 71.33 -54.74 109.36
CA VAL A 15 70.61 -55.28 108.20
C VAL A 15 70.67 -54.32 107.02
N LEU A 16 70.46 -53.02 107.23
CA LEU A 16 70.54 -52.00 106.17
C LEU A 16 71.96 -51.87 105.62
N GLU A 17 72.98 -51.98 106.47
CA GLU A 17 74.39 -52.00 106.09
C GLU A 17 74.69 -53.20 105.18
N THR A 18 74.22 -54.40 105.56
CA THR A 18 74.30 -55.60 104.71
C THR A 18 73.58 -55.39 103.36
N CYS A 19 72.45 -54.68 103.33
CA CYS A 19 71.75 -54.37 102.07
C CYS A 19 72.51 -53.37 101.18
N VAL A 20 73.17 -52.36 101.74
CA VAL A 20 74.04 -51.43 100.99
C VAL A 20 75.24 -52.18 100.43
N GLU A 21 75.87 -53.03 101.23
CA GLU A 21 76.98 -53.89 100.79
C GLU A 21 76.56 -54.83 99.65
N GLN A 22 75.38 -55.45 99.74
CA GLN A 22 74.83 -56.28 98.68
C GLN A 22 74.52 -55.48 97.40
N LEU A 23 74.04 -54.24 97.52
CA LEU A 23 73.84 -53.35 96.37
C LEU A 23 75.18 -52.91 95.76
N ALA A 24 76.23 -52.71 96.56
CA ALA A 24 77.59 -52.40 96.11
C ALA A 24 78.25 -53.60 95.39
N ILE A 25 77.95 -54.82 95.83
CA ILE A 25 78.33 -56.06 95.12
C ILE A 25 77.57 -56.14 93.78
N LEU A 26 76.29 -55.75 93.74
CA LEU A 26 75.50 -55.71 92.51
C LEU A 26 76.09 -54.72 91.47
N GLU A 27 76.67 -53.62 91.92
CA GLU A 27 77.43 -52.67 91.08
C GLU A 27 78.73 -53.24 90.54
N HIS A 28 79.44 -54.08 91.32
CA HIS A 28 80.65 -54.76 90.85
C HIS A 28 80.36 -55.94 89.93
N THR A 29 79.17 -56.53 90.00
CA THR A 29 78.77 -57.69 89.20
C THR A 29 77.94 -57.33 87.96
N MET A 30 77.41 -56.10 87.87
CA MET A 30 76.84 -55.57 86.63
C MET A 30 77.92 -54.84 85.81
N PRO A 31 78.09 -55.15 84.51
CA PRO A 31 78.98 -54.39 83.65
C PRO A 31 78.30 -53.06 83.29
N VAL A 32 78.70 -51.98 83.97
CA VAL A 32 78.54 -50.63 83.46
C VAL A 32 79.74 -50.38 82.54
N SER A 33 79.44 -50.27 81.25
CA SER A 33 80.34 -49.90 80.16
C SER A 33 81.24 -51.01 79.60
N TYR A 34 80.86 -51.48 78.40
CA TYR A 34 81.80 -51.89 77.37
C TYR A 34 82.61 -50.64 76.95
N GLU A 35 83.55 -50.22 77.78
CA GLU A 35 84.52 -49.18 77.47
C GLU A 35 85.83 -49.88 77.09
N GLY A 36 85.93 -50.28 75.83
CA GLY A 36 87.10 -51.03 75.35
C GLY A 36 86.89 -51.71 74.01
N LYS A 37 86.81 -50.91 72.94
CA LYS A 37 87.41 -51.15 71.60
C LYS A 37 86.93 -50.08 70.62
N THR A 38 87.44 -48.87 70.80
CA THR A 38 87.87 -48.04 69.67
C THR A 38 88.90 -48.86 68.89
N GLU A 39 88.85 -48.87 67.55
CA GLU A 39 89.67 -49.68 66.61
C GLU A 39 89.00 -50.95 66.02
N LEU A 40 87.71 -50.91 65.60
CA LEU A 40 87.20 -51.71 64.45
C LEU A 40 85.77 -51.33 64.00
N SER A 41 85.50 -50.08 63.58
CA SER A 41 84.18 -49.74 63.00
C SER A 41 84.20 -48.61 61.96
N HIS A 42 85.28 -48.51 61.17
CA HIS A 42 85.30 -47.60 60.03
C HIS A 42 84.62 -48.17 58.76
N THR A 43 84.06 -49.38 58.83
CA THR A 43 83.38 -50.04 57.69
C THR A 43 81.85 -50.07 57.82
N GLY A 44 81.30 -50.08 59.04
CA GLY A 44 79.84 -50.18 59.24
C GLY A 44 79.07 -48.86 59.10
N SER A 45 79.74 -47.71 59.25
CA SER A 45 79.11 -46.39 59.14
C SER A 45 78.88 -45.98 57.69
N GLN A 46 79.69 -46.49 56.75
CA GLN A 46 79.60 -46.17 55.32
C GLN A 46 78.40 -46.86 54.65
N GLU A 47 78.11 -48.11 55.01
CA GLU A 47 76.94 -48.85 54.51
C GLU A 47 75.61 -48.34 55.08
N LEU A 48 75.60 -47.72 56.27
CA LEU A 48 74.38 -47.15 56.86
C LEU A 48 74.02 -45.81 56.19
N THR A 49 74.99 -44.99 55.80
CA THR A 49 74.75 -43.79 54.99
C THR A 49 74.30 -44.12 53.57
N GLU A 50 74.84 -45.18 52.94
CA GLU A 50 74.46 -45.60 51.58
C GLU A 50 73.04 -46.21 51.52
N ASN A 51 72.58 -46.85 52.60
CA ASN A 51 71.21 -47.34 52.73
C ASN A 51 70.17 -46.24 53.07
N ILE A 52 70.59 -45.10 53.63
CA ILE A 52 69.71 -43.95 53.87
C ILE A 52 69.57 -43.10 52.59
N GLU A 53 70.62 -43.01 51.76
CA GLU A 53 70.61 -42.33 50.46
C GLU A 53 69.71 -43.07 49.44
N THR A 54 69.76 -44.41 49.40
CA THR A 54 68.92 -45.24 48.49
C THR A 54 67.44 -45.34 48.88
N GLN A 55 67.04 -44.80 50.05
CA GLN A 55 65.63 -44.78 50.48
C GLN A 55 64.93 -43.43 50.28
N LYS A 56 65.63 -42.39 49.81
CA LYS A 56 65.05 -41.08 49.48
C LYS A 56 64.61 -40.92 48.02
N GLU A 57 64.86 -41.90 47.14
CA GLU A 57 64.71 -41.73 45.69
C GLU A 57 63.41 -42.22 44.99
N PRO A 58 62.31 -42.68 45.62
CA PRO A 58 61.06 -42.91 44.87
C PRO A 58 59.92 -41.91 45.11
N ASP A 59 60.07 -40.88 45.96
CA ASP A 59 58.94 -39.97 46.25
C ASP A 59 58.75 -38.81 45.25
N MET A 60 59.74 -38.53 44.39
CA MET A 60 59.59 -37.50 43.35
C MET A 60 58.92 -38.01 42.06
N ASN A 61 58.95 -39.32 41.77
CA ASN A 61 58.37 -39.88 40.55
C ASN A 61 56.88 -40.27 40.65
N SER A 62 56.29 -40.24 41.85
CA SER A 62 54.87 -40.56 42.06
C SER A 62 53.95 -39.34 41.92
N GLN A 63 54.51 -38.12 41.96
CA GLN A 63 53.77 -36.87 41.84
C GLN A 63 53.76 -36.32 40.39
N GLU A 64 54.73 -36.72 39.56
CA GLU A 64 54.87 -36.21 38.19
C GLU A 64 54.03 -36.97 37.13
N LEU A 65 53.62 -38.22 37.42
CA LEU A 65 52.75 -38.99 36.51
C LEU A 65 51.24 -38.67 36.64
N MET A 66 50.83 -37.86 37.62
CA MET A 66 49.44 -37.43 37.76
C MET A 66 49.15 -36.04 37.16
N SER A 67 50.17 -35.29 36.71
CA SER A 67 50.00 -33.97 36.08
C SER A 67 50.08 -34.00 34.54
N ALA A 68 50.27 -35.16 33.92
CA ALA A 68 50.31 -35.30 32.46
C ALA A 68 49.07 -36.02 31.90
N ARG A 69 47.86 -35.57 32.25
CA ARG A 69 46.65 -35.93 31.50
C ARG A 69 45.50 -34.92 31.64
N GLN A 70 45.72 -33.69 31.18
CA GLN A 70 44.60 -32.80 30.86
C GLN A 70 44.92 -31.90 29.67
N GLY A 71 45.13 -32.55 28.52
CA GLY A 71 45.01 -31.93 27.21
C GLY A 71 43.98 -32.70 26.40
N SER A 72 42.93 -32.00 25.96
CA SER A 72 41.95 -32.42 24.96
C SER A 72 40.88 -33.43 25.40
N ARG A 73 39.64 -32.94 25.54
CA ARG A 73 38.42 -33.73 25.36
C ARG A 73 37.51 -32.99 24.39
N GLU A 74 37.48 -33.45 23.14
CA GLU A 74 36.31 -33.31 22.27
C GLU A 74 36.05 -34.64 21.53
N ILE A 75 34.86 -35.19 21.85
CA ILE A 75 33.91 -35.98 21.06
C ILE A 75 34.28 -37.36 20.47
N VAL A 76 33.32 -38.29 20.70
CA VAL A 76 32.81 -39.37 19.81
C VAL A 76 33.13 -40.84 20.18
N THR A 77 32.07 -41.48 20.73
CA THR A 77 31.58 -42.87 20.61
C THR A 77 32.50 -44.08 20.70
N SER A 78 32.11 -45.05 21.54
CA SER A 78 31.50 -46.36 21.15
C SER A 78 31.59 -47.33 22.33
N THR A 79 30.50 -47.93 22.83
CA THR A 79 29.89 -49.23 22.43
C THR A 79 30.84 -50.45 22.34
N ALA A 80 30.31 -51.58 22.84
CA ALA A 80 30.79 -52.98 22.81
C ALA A 80 31.65 -53.40 24.04
N LEU A 81 31.20 -54.27 24.98
CA LEU A 81 30.61 -55.62 24.96
C LEU A 81 31.66 -56.75 24.89
N LYS A 82 31.62 -57.65 25.91
CA LYS A 82 32.23 -59.00 26.03
C LYS A 82 33.76 -59.04 26.21
N SER A 83 34.40 -59.97 26.92
CA SER A 83 34.01 -61.23 27.58
C SER A 83 35.21 -61.81 28.37
N SER A 84 34.90 -62.80 29.21
CA SER A 84 35.68 -63.99 29.58
C SER A 84 36.84 -63.92 30.57
N GLU A 85 36.60 -64.65 31.66
CA GLU A 85 37.50 -65.40 32.54
C GLU A 85 38.73 -66.03 31.84
N HIS A 86 39.90 -66.02 32.51
CA HIS A 86 40.62 -67.25 32.90
C HIS A 86 41.90 -67.00 33.72
N LYS A 87 42.03 -67.82 34.77
CA LYS A 87 43.23 -68.41 35.42
C LYS A 87 44.27 -67.47 36.09
N GLN A 88 44.44 -67.56 37.41
CA GLN A 88 45.11 -68.63 38.17
C GLN A 88 46.61 -68.72 37.87
N GLN A 89 47.41 -68.12 38.77
CA GLN A 89 48.63 -68.66 39.40
C GLN A 89 49.43 -67.48 39.94
N LEU A 90 49.75 -67.49 41.25
CA LEU A 90 51.13 -67.53 41.75
C LEU A 90 51.10 -67.39 43.28
N GLY A 91 51.00 -68.52 43.96
CA GLY A 91 51.47 -68.63 45.34
C GLY A 91 52.99 -68.63 45.35
N LYS A 92 53.60 -67.82 46.22
CA LYS A 92 54.94 -67.91 46.83
C LYS A 92 55.34 -66.54 47.40
N THR A 93 54.75 -66.14 48.53
CA THR A 93 55.32 -65.04 49.33
C THR A 93 55.04 -65.15 50.84
N GLU A 94 54.89 -66.37 51.38
CA GLU A 94 54.70 -66.56 52.83
C GLU A 94 55.99 -66.96 53.57
N ASP A 95 56.96 -67.60 52.90
CA ASP A 95 58.14 -68.16 53.59
C ASP A 95 59.27 -67.15 53.89
N LEU A 96 59.27 -65.96 53.29
CA LEU A 96 60.27 -64.90 53.56
C LEU A 96 59.89 -63.96 54.72
N LYS A 97 58.61 -63.94 55.14
CA LYS A 97 58.14 -63.11 56.26
C LYS A 97 58.27 -63.83 57.61
N SER A 98 58.19 -65.16 57.63
CA SER A 98 58.30 -65.95 58.87
C SER A 98 59.72 -65.93 59.47
N ALA A 99 60.76 -66.00 58.63
CA ALA A 99 62.17 -65.95 59.08
C ALA A 99 62.56 -64.59 59.70
N ARG A 100 61.98 -63.47 59.22
CA ARG A 100 62.23 -62.12 59.77
C ARG A 100 61.56 -61.90 61.13
N HIS A 101 60.43 -62.55 61.39
CA HIS A 101 59.74 -62.46 62.68
C HIS A 101 60.41 -63.29 63.79
N LEU A 102 61.08 -64.39 63.45
CA LEU A 102 61.83 -65.20 64.42
C LEU A 102 63.18 -64.56 64.80
N SER A 103 63.89 -63.93 63.86
CA SER A 103 65.15 -63.21 64.14
C SER A 103 64.94 -61.98 65.03
N ARG A 104 63.86 -61.20 64.83
CA ARG A 104 63.54 -60.04 65.66
C ARG A 104 63.07 -60.40 67.08
N ARG A 105 62.63 -61.64 67.30
CA ARG A 105 62.25 -62.16 68.63
C ARG A 105 63.44 -62.74 69.39
N ALA A 106 64.39 -63.38 68.70
CA ALA A 106 65.60 -63.92 69.32
C ALA A 106 66.55 -62.83 69.84
N VAL A 107 66.70 -61.70 69.12
CA VAL A 107 67.57 -60.58 69.53
C VAL A 107 67.01 -59.79 70.73
N LYS A 108 65.71 -59.89 71.03
CA LYS A 108 65.09 -59.19 72.17
C LYS A 108 65.31 -59.87 73.52
N HIS A 109 65.84 -61.10 73.55
CA HIS A 109 66.02 -61.86 74.78
C HIS A 109 67.48 -62.11 75.18
N SER A 110 68.48 -61.55 74.47
CA SER A 110 69.90 -61.80 74.80
C SER A 110 70.76 -60.55 75.07
N ALA A 111 70.22 -59.34 75.05
CA ALA A 111 70.92 -58.15 75.51
C ALA A 111 69.94 -57.17 76.15
N LEU A 112 70.17 -56.83 77.42
CA LEU A 112 69.52 -55.66 78.04
C LEU A 112 69.85 -54.44 77.16
N SER A 113 68.84 -53.69 76.69
CA SER A 113 69.04 -52.41 76.00
C SER A 113 69.92 -51.49 76.87
N VAL A 114 70.81 -50.70 76.26
CA VAL A 114 71.64 -49.70 76.97
C VAL A 114 70.78 -48.77 77.84
N GLU A 115 69.55 -48.47 77.40
CA GLU A 115 68.56 -47.70 78.19
C GLU A 115 68.04 -48.47 79.42
N ASN A 116 67.89 -49.79 79.33
CA ASN A 116 67.49 -50.61 80.47
C ASN A 116 68.64 -50.75 81.48
N LEU A 117 69.89 -50.89 81.01
CA LEU A 117 71.08 -50.93 81.85
C LEU A 117 71.30 -49.61 82.60
N THR A 118 71.19 -48.47 81.91
CA THR A 118 71.29 -47.13 82.50
C THR A 118 70.17 -46.86 83.51
N LYS A 119 68.94 -47.29 83.21
CA LYS A 119 67.83 -47.25 84.17
C LYS A 119 68.09 -48.13 85.40
N ILE A 120 68.53 -49.37 85.22
CA ILE A 120 68.85 -50.29 86.34
C ILE A 120 69.94 -49.70 87.23
N GLN A 121 70.97 -49.08 86.63
CA GLN A 121 72.02 -48.42 87.40
C GLN A 121 71.50 -47.19 88.16
N ALA A 122 70.63 -46.37 87.54
CA ALA A 122 70.00 -45.24 88.21
C ALA A 122 69.05 -45.68 89.34
N ASP A 123 68.27 -46.73 89.13
CA ASP A 123 67.37 -47.32 90.13
C ASP A 123 68.18 -47.95 91.29
N ARG A 124 69.30 -48.62 91.00
CA ARG A 124 70.24 -49.15 92.00
C ARG A 124 70.85 -48.02 92.82
N GLN A 125 71.35 -46.97 92.17
CA GLN A 125 71.94 -45.83 92.85
C GLN A 125 70.91 -45.14 93.76
N TYR A 126 69.69 -44.94 93.25
CA TYR A 126 68.58 -44.40 94.03
C TYR A 126 68.25 -45.27 95.26
N ALA A 127 68.19 -46.60 95.09
CA ALA A 127 67.96 -47.53 96.20
C ALA A 127 69.11 -47.49 97.23
N SER A 128 70.36 -47.45 96.77
CA SER A 128 71.55 -47.33 97.61
C SER A 128 71.53 -46.00 98.41
N ASP A 129 71.23 -44.88 97.76
CA ASP A 129 71.15 -43.56 98.39
C ASP A 129 70.03 -43.52 99.45
N VAL A 130 68.86 -44.10 99.16
CA VAL A 130 67.73 -44.16 100.10
C VAL A 130 68.03 -45.07 101.29
N ILE A 131 68.64 -46.23 101.07
CA ILE A 131 69.02 -47.16 102.15
C ILE A 131 70.12 -46.55 103.02
N THR A 132 71.13 -45.92 102.41
CA THR A 132 72.20 -45.22 103.14
C THR A 132 71.66 -44.04 103.96
N ALA A 133 70.77 -43.23 103.38
CA ALA A 133 70.10 -42.15 104.11
C ALA A 133 69.23 -42.67 105.27
N THR A 134 68.62 -43.85 105.10
CA THR A 134 67.80 -44.51 106.14
C THR A 134 68.65 -45.14 107.23
N MET A 135 69.76 -45.77 106.88
CA MET A 135 70.76 -46.27 107.81
C MET A 135 71.31 -45.14 108.68
N LYS A 136 71.68 -44.00 108.07
CA LYS A 136 72.15 -42.81 108.78
C LYS A 136 71.08 -42.23 109.73
N LYS A 137 69.84 -42.04 109.25
CA LYS A 137 68.74 -41.55 110.11
C LYS A 137 68.37 -42.55 111.23
N MET A 138 68.54 -43.86 111.01
CA MET A 138 68.33 -44.91 112.02
C MET A 138 69.41 -44.85 113.12
N GLN A 139 70.68 -44.65 112.75
CA GLN A 139 71.79 -44.48 113.69
C GLN A 139 71.68 -43.19 114.52
N GLU A 140 71.32 -42.08 113.87
CA GLU A 140 71.31 -40.75 114.51
C GLU A 140 70.06 -40.49 115.35
N SER A 141 68.90 -41.01 114.92
CA SER A 141 67.60 -40.63 115.49
C SER A 141 66.62 -41.79 115.73
N GLY A 142 67.02 -43.03 115.44
CA GLY A 142 66.19 -44.23 115.62
C GLY A 142 64.91 -44.25 114.77
N THR A 143 64.89 -43.55 113.62
CA THR A 143 63.69 -43.36 112.78
C THR A 143 63.98 -43.61 111.31
N PHE A 144 62.98 -44.07 110.54
CA PHE A 144 63.11 -44.47 109.12
C PHE A 144 62.44 -43.49 108.13
N ASN A 145 62.19 -42.24 108.54
CA ASN A 145 61.42 -41.25 107.76
C ASN A 145 61.97 -41.01 106.34
N SER A 146 63.28 -41.16 106.10
CA SER A 146 63.86 -41.05 104.76
C SER A 146 63.28 -42.04 103.76
N LEU A 147 63.02 -43.29 104.18
CA LEU A 147 62.42 -44.30 103.31
C LEU A 147 60.96 -43.95 103.02
N THR A 148 60.22 -43.46 104.02
CA THR A 148 58.84 -43.00 103.83
C THR A 148 58.76 -41.81 102.90
N GLU A 149 59.61 -40.79 103.07
CA GLU A 149 59.71 -39.61 102.20
C GLU A 149 60.07 -40.00 100.75
N ALA A 150 61.02 -40.95 100.56
CA ALA A 150 61.40 -41.45 99.24
C ALA A 150 60.28 -42.25 98.57
N ASN A 151 59.55 -43.07 99.33
CA ASN A 151 58.39 -43.81 98.84
C ASN A 151 57.24 -42.87 98.46
N GLU A 152 56.95 -41.86 99.27
CA GLU A 152 55.95 -40.84 98.93
C GLU A 152 56.36 -40.01 97.71
N ARG A 153 57.66 -39.72 97.53
CA ARG A 153 58.18 -39.08 96.32
C ARG A 153 57.98 -39.95 95.07
N GLU A 154 58.24 -41.25 95.14
CA GLU A 154 58.00 -42.18 94.02
C GLU A 154 56.51 -42.38 93.74
N LYS A 155 55.67 -42.50 94.78
CA LYS A 155 54.21 -42.50 94.61
C LYS A 155 53.73 -41.22 93.92
N ALA A 156 54.22 -40.05 94.33
CA ALA A 156 53.87 -38.77 93.72
C ALA A 156 54.33 -38.68 92.26
N LYS A 157 55.54 -39.16 91.93
CA LYS A 157 56.00 -39.26 90.54
C LYS A 157 55.10 -40.19 89.72
N LYS A 158 54.81 -41.39 90.24
CA LYS A 158 53.94 -42.38 89.57
C LYS A 158 52.53 -41.83 89.32
N SER A 159 51.97 -41.11 90.30
CA SER A 159 50.68 -40.41 90.14
C SER A 159 50.74 -39.40 89.01
N LYS A 160 51.76 -38.51 89.00
CA LYS A 160 51.93 -37.51 87.93
C LYS A 160 52.08 -38.14 86.55
N PHE A 161 52.82 -39.24 86.43
CA PHE A 161 52.93 -39.98 85.17
C PHE A 161 51.59 -40.57 84.73
N HIS A 162 50.80 -41.09 85.66
CA HIS A 162 49.45 -41.58 85.36
C HIS A 162 48.53 -40.43 84.90
N ASP A 163 48.59 -39.27 85.55
CA ASP A 163 47.82 -38.08 85.16
C ASP A 163 48.22 -37.56 83.77
N VAL A 164 49.52 -37.59 83.43
CA VAL A 164 50.00 -37.26 82.08
C VAL A 164 49.50 -38.27 81.06
N LEU A 165 49.52 -39.56 81.37
CA LEU A 165 49.05 -40.62 80.48
C LEU A 165 47.54 -40.51 80.20
N ILE A 166 46.73 -40.23 81.23
CA ILE A 166 45.28 -40.00 81.07
C ILE A 166 45.04 -38.80 80.14
N ARG A 167 45.71 -37.67 80.40
CA ARG A 167 45.58 -36.49 79.55
C ARG A 167 46.03 -36.73 78.10
N ASP A 168 47.10 -37.49 77.89
CA ASP A 168 47.56 -37.84 76.54
C ASP A 168 46.53 -38.71 75.80
N GLU A 169 45.89 -39.66 76.50
CA GLU A 169 44.82 -40.47 75.91
C GLU A 169 43.57 -39.62 75.61
N GLU A 170 43.18 -38.70 76.50
CA GLU A 170 42.11 -37.73 76.27
C GLU A 170 42.40 -36.86 75.03
N LEU A 171 43.60 -36.28 74.93
CA LEU A 171 44.02 -35.50 73.77
C LEU A 171 44.02 -36.33 72.48
N LYS A 172 44.45 -37.59 72.53
CA LYS A 172 44.35 -38.50 71.37
C LYS A 172 42.91 -38.76 70.96
N THR A 173 41.99 -38.90 71.92
CA THR A 173 40.56 -39.05 71.60
C THR A 173 39.98 -37.78 71.00
N GLU A 174 40.38 -36.60 71.50
CA GLU A 174 39.96 -35.30 70.98
C GLU A 174 40.49 -35.05 69.57
N ILE A 175 41.77 -35.34 69.31
CA ILE A 175 42.38 -35.26 67.97
C ILE A 175 41.62 -36.17 66.99
N LYS A 176 41.34 -37.42 67.38
CA LYS A 176 40.55 -38.34 66.52
C LYS A 176 39.13 -37.81 66.26
N ALA A 177 38.51 -37.17 67.24
CA ALA A 177 37.18 -36.57 67.09
C ALA A 177 37.21 -35.36 66.13
N LEU A 178 38.19 -34.46 66.29
CA LEU A 178 38.39 -33.32 65.41
C LEU A 178 38.73 -33.75 63.97
N GLU A 179 39.60 -34.73 63.80
CA GLU A 179 39.89 -35.32 62.48
C GLU A 179 38.65 -35.91 61.82
N LYS A 180 37.77 -36.55 62.62
CA LYS A 180 36.49 -37.06 62.11
C LYS A 180 35.58 -35.91 61.67
N GLN A 181 35.40 -34.88 62.50
CA GLN A 181 34.61 -33.70 62.14
C GLN A 181 35.14 -33.03 60.87
N LEU A 182 36.45 -32.91 60.74
CA LEU A 182 37.08 -32.31 59.56
C LEU A 182 36.86 -33.14 58.30
N ARG A 183 36.86 -34.47 58.40
CA ARG A 183 36.48 -35.35 57.28
C ARG A 183 34.99 -35.26 56.95
N ASP A 184 34.13 -35.17 57.95
CA ASP A 184 32.69 -35.11 57.76
C ASP A 184 32.29 -33.77 57.10
N VAL A 185 32.83 -32.64 57.56
CA VAL A 185 32.65 -31.32 56.93
C VAL A 185 33.16 -31.32 55.48
N LYS A 186 34.34 -31.89 55.20
CA LYS A 186 34.85 -31.99 53.82
C LYS A 186 33.90 -32.77 52.91
N LYS A 187 33.37 -33.89 53.39
CA LYS A 187 32.40 -34.70 52.63
C LYS A 187 31.11 -33.94 52.39
N GLU A 188 30.60 -33.25 53.42
CA GLU A 188 29.38 -32.44 53.30
C GLU A 188 29.56 -31.32 52.27
N THR A 189 30.67 -30.57 52.34
CA THR A 189 30.97 -29.51 51.36
C THR A 189 31.12 -30.05 49.94
N GLU A 190 31.73 -31.23 49.76
CA GLU A 190 31.87 -31.88 48.45
C GLU A 190 30.48 -32.26 47.89
N THR A 191 29.62 -32.86 48.73
CA THR A 191 28.25 -33.22 48.31
C THR A 191 27.41 -31.99 48.00
N GLU A 192 27.56 -30.90 48.74
CA GLU A 192 26.85 -29.66 48.48
C GLU A 192 27.33 -29.02 47.17
N LEU A 193 28.64 -29.05 46.90
CA LEU A 193 29.22 -28.57 45.66
C LEU A 193 28.70 -29.37 44.47
N GLN A 194 28.68 -30.71 44.58
CA GLN A 194 28.10 -31.58 43.55
C GLN A 194 26.62 -31.28 43.31
N ASN A 195 25.81 -31.12 44.37
CA ASN A 195 24.39 -30.77 44.24
C ASN A 195 24.18 -29.42 43.55
N ARG A 196 25.04 -28.43 43.84
CA ARG A 196 25.02 -27.12 43.18
C ARG A 196 25.42 -27.24 41.71
N ASP A 197 26.44 -28.02 41.38
CA ASP A 197 26.85 -28.29 40.01
C ASP A 197 25.75 -28.98 39.19
N ASP A 198 25.07 -29.97 39.78
CA ASP A 198 23.93 -30.65 39.16
C ASP A 198 22.77 -29.67 38.92
N THR A 199 22.51 -28.77 39.86
CA THR A 199 21.51 -27.70 39.72
C THR A 199 21.89 -26.73 38.61
N ILE A 200 23.16 -26.33 38.51
CA ILE A 200 23.68 -25.47 37.45
C ILE A 200 23.51 -26.14 36.08
N LEU A 201 23.76 -27.45 35.97
CA LEU A 201 23.56 -28.20 34.73
C LEU A 201 22.08 -28.24 34.35
N CYS A 202 21.18 -28.55 35.29
CA CYS A 202 19.74 -28.55 35.05
C CYS A 202 19.23 -27.18 34.56
N LEU A 203 19.64 -26.09 35.23
CA LEU A 203 19.27 -24.74 34.84
C LEU A 203 19.83 -24.34 33.46
N LYS A 204 21.06 -24.76 33.13
CA LYS A 204 21.64 -24.53 31.80
C LYS A 204 20.84 -25.24 30.71
N ASP A 205 20.41 -26.46 30.96
CA ASP A 205 19.63 -27.23 29.98
C ASP A 205 18.22 -26.67 29.82
N GLN A 206 17.56 -26.28 30.92
CA GLN A 206 16.27 -25.55 30.86
C GLN A 206 16.40 -24.25 30.06
N LEU A 207 17.48 -23.49 30.25
CA LEU A 207 17.71 -22.25 29.51
C LEU A 207 17.90 -22.51 28.02
N ARG A 208 18.66 -23.55 27.65
CA ARG A 208 18.82 -23.96 26.25
C ARG A 208 17.50 -24.42 25.63
N GLU A 209 16.72 -25.20 26.36
CA GLU A 209 15.40 -25.67 25.92
C GLU A 209 14.45 -24.49 25.70
N MET A 210 14.34 -23.58 26.66
CA MET A 210 13.51 -22.37 26.55
C MET A 210 13.94 -21.52 25.36
N LYS A 211 15.25 -21.30 25.16
CA LYS A 211 15.76 -20.56 24.01
C LYS A 211 15.40 -21.24 22.68
N ALA A 212 15.50 -22.56 22.59
CA ALA A 212 15.13 -23.31 21.40
C ALA A 212 13.62 -23.22 21.13
N LYS A 213 12.77 -23.36 22.17
CA LYS A 213 11.31 -23.22 22.09
C LYS A 213 10.91 -21.83 21.63
N THR A 214 11.40 -20.78 22.28
CA THR A 214 11.09 -19.39 21.92
C THR A 214 11.54 -19.07 20.50
N ASN A 215 12.74 -19.50 20.08
CA ASN A 215 13.20 -19.30 18.70
C ASN A 215 12.29 -19.99 17.68
N MET A 216 11.86 -21.21 17.99
CA MET A 216 10.94 -21.97 17.14
C MET A 216 9.58 -21.27 17.04
N GLU A 217 9.03 -20.81 18.16
CA GLU A 217 7.79 -20.03 18.22
C GLU A 217 7.88 -18.72 17.44
N ILE A 218 9.00 -17.99 17.53
CA ILE A 218 9.25 -16.78 16.74
C ILE A 218 9.23 -17.11 15.24
N CYS A 219 9.89 -18.20 14.82
CA CYS A 219 9.90 -18.62 13.42
C CYS A 219 8.50 -19.01 12.92
N TYR A 220 7.72 -19.73 13.73
CA TYR A 220 6.36 -20.12 13.38
C TYR A 220 5.41 -18.92 13.30
N THR A 221 5.44 -18.04 14.29
CA THR A 221 4.59 -16.83 14.32
C THR A 221 4.93 -15.89 13.17
N LYS A 222 6.23 -15.70 12.87
CA LYS A 222 6.67 -14.94 11.69
C LYS A 222 6.17 -15.57 10.39
N LYS A 223 6.39 -16.86 10.19
CA LYS A 223 5.93 -17.56 8.97
C LYS A 223 4.41 -17.51 8.83
N ASN A 224 3.66 -17.64 9.92
CA ASN A 224 2.20 -17.56 9.92
C ASN A 224 1.71 -16.15 9.54
N THR A 225 2.30 -15.10 10.12
CA THR A 225 1.94 -13.71 9.81
C THR A 225 2.33 -13.34 8.37
N ASP A 226 3.52 -13.75 7.91
CA ASP A 226 3.95 -13.57 6.51
C ASP A 226 2.97 -14.25 5.53
N LEU A 227 2.54 -15.48 5.82
CA LEU A 227 1.55 -16.20 5.00
C LEU A 227 0.19 -15.49 5.00
N GLN A 228 -0.26 -14.96 6.14
CA GLN A 228 -1.51 -14.22 6.23
C GLN A 228 -1.46 -12.93 5.41
N VAL A 229 -0.33 -12.19 5.49
CA VAL A 229 -0.07 -11.00 4.67
C VAL A 229 -0.08 -11.38 3.18
N HIS A 230 0.66 -12.41 2.77
CA HIS A 230 0.68 -12.87 1.38
C HIS A 230 -0.70 -13.31 0.87
N GLN A 231 -1.46 -14.03 1.69
CA GLN A 231 -2.81 -14.44 1.33
C GLN A 231 -3.73 -13.23 1.13
N THR A 232 -3.63 -12.24 2.02
CA THR A 232 -4.44 -11.02 1.97
C THR A 232 -4.05 -10.19 0.74
N GLN A 233 -2.75 -9.99 0.52
CA GLN A 233 -2.21 -9.31 -0.65
C GLN A 233 -2.69 -9.97 -1.96
N LYS A 234 -2.70 -11.31 -2.02
CA LYS A 234 -3.18 -12.03 -3.20
C LYS A 234 -4.68 -11.86 -3.42
N LYS A 235 -5.49 -11.87 -2.35
CA LYS A 235 -6.93 -11.60 -2.44
C LYS A 235 -7.20 -10.18 -2.94
N CYS A 236 -6.51 -9.18 -2.40
CA CYS A 236 -6.59 -7.79 -2.83
C CYS A 236 -6.18 -7.64 -4.30
N SER A 237 -5.01 -8.17 -4.69
CA SER A 237 -4.53 -8.10 -6.08
C SER A 237 -5.48 -8.78 -7.07
N ASN A 238 -6.10 -9.90 -6.68
CA ASN A 238 -7.10 -10.55 -7.52
C ASN A 238 -8.37 -9.68 -7.68
N ALA A 239 -8.86 -9.08 -6.60
CA ALA A 239 -10.01 -8.18 -6.63
C ALA A 239 -9.71 -6.93 -7.48
N GLU A 240 -8.52 -6.34 -7.33
CA GLU A 240 -8.03 -5.23 -8.16
C GLU A 240 -8.00 -5.61 -9.64
N LYS A 241 -7.46 -6.79 -10.00
CA LYS A 241 -7.45 -7.27 -11.39
C LYS A 241 -8.85 -7.44 -11.97
N VAL A 242 -9.81 -7.92 -11.17
CA VAL A 242 -11.22 -8.05 -11.61
C VAL A 242 -11.81 -6.67 -11.89
N LEU A 243 -11.57 -5.69 -11.00
CA LEU A 243 -12.02 -4.31 -11.21
C LEU A 243 -11.34 -3.66 -12.42
N GLU A 244 -10.04 -3.87 -12.61
CA GLU A 244 -9.28 -3.36 -13.75
C GLU A 244 -9.82 -3.92 -15.07
N ASN A 245 -10.05 -5.24 -15.13
CA ASN A 245 -10.70 -5.86 -16.27
C ASN A 245 -12.09 -5.25 -16.54
N LYS A 246 -12.86 -4.96 -15.47
CA LYS A 246 -14.17 -4.33 -15.62
C LYS A 246 -14.08 -2.91 -16.15
N ILE A 247 -13.11 -2.13 -15.68
CA ILE A 247 -12.82 -0.78 -16.18
C ILE A 247 -12.47 -0.86 -17.67
N GLN A 248 -11.60 -1.80 -18.07
CA GLN A 248 -11.23 -1.97 -19.47
C GLN A 248 -12.41 -2.40 -20.34
N GLU A 249 -13.26 -3.31 -19.86
CA GLU A 249 -14.51 -3.67 -20.55
C GLU A 249 -15.43 -2.46 -20.75
N LEU A 250 -15.61 -1.64 -19.72
CA LEU A 250 -16.45 -0.44 -19.79
C LEU A 250 -15.85 0.60 -20.74
N LYS A 251 -14.55 0.83 -20.71
CA LYS A 251 -13.84 1.69 -21.69
C LYS A 251 -14.09 1.21 -23.12
N ASN A 252 -13.90 -0.09 -23.37
CA ASN A 252 -14.15 -0.66 -24.70
C ASN A 252 -15.62 -0.51 -25.15
N LYS A 253 -16.59 -0.54 -24.22
CA LYS A 253 -18.01 -0.28 -24.53
C LYS A 253 -18.26 1.19 -24.85
N ILE A 254 -17.67 2.10 -24.09
CA ILE A 254 -17.75 3.55 -24.35
C ILE A 254 -17.16 3.87 -25.73
N ASP A 255 -15.99 3.33 -26.07
CA ASP A 255 -15.35 3.57 -27.37
C ASP A 255 -16.20 3.04 -28.54
N LYS A 256 -16.88 1.90 -28.34
CA LYS A 256 -17.82 1.36 -29.33
C LYS A 256 -19.05 2.26 -29.48
N GLU A 257 -19.63 2.72 -28.38
CA GLU A 257 -20.78 3.63 -28.41
C GLU A 257 -20.43 4.96 -29.09
N ILE A 258 -19.27 5.55 -28.77
CA ILE A 258 -18.76 6.76 -29.41
C ILE A 258 -18.63 6.55 -30.92
N ARG A 259 -18.06 5.42 -31.35
CA ARG A 259 -17.91 5.10 -32.79
C ARG A 259 -19.27 5.01 -33.48
N VAL A 260 -20.21 4.25 -32.93
CA VAL A 260 -21.56 4.10 -33.48
C VAL A 260 -22.29 5.44 -33.51
N HIS A 261 -22.16 6.25 -32.45
CA HIS A 261 -22.75 7.59 -32.38
C HIS A 261 -22.24 8.50 -33.51
N VAL A 262 -20.93 8.54 -33.74
CA VAL A 262 -20.32 9.31 -34.83
C VAL A 262 -20.80 8.84 -36.19
N GLU A 263 -20.91 7.52 -36.42
CA GLU A 263 -21.43 6.96 -37.66
C GLU A 263 -22.91 7.32 -37.90
N ILE A 264 -23.74 7.25 -36.85
CA ILE A 264 -25.16 7.66 -36.91
C ILE A 264 -25.28 9.15 -37.19
N GLU A 265 -24.52 9.99 -36.48
CA GLU A 265 -24.53 11.43 -36.67
C GLU A 265 -24.11 11.78 -38.10
N HIS A 266 -23.05 11.14 -38.61
CA HIS A 266 -22.60 11.31 -39.98
C HIS A 266 -23.68 10.92 -41.00
N PHE A 267 -24.33 9.77 -40.81
CA PHE A 267 -25.44 9.32 -41.65
C PHE A 267 -26.61 10.31 -41.66
N LEU A 268 -27.00 10.82 -40.49
CA LEU A 268 -28.07 11.81 -40.37
C LEU A 268 -27.68 13.12 -41.04
N ARG A 269 -26.47 13.64 -40.80
CA ARG A 269 -25.95 14.85 -41.46
C ARG A 269 -25.99 14.73 -42.98
N GLN A 270 -25.54 13.60 -43.53
CA GLN A 270 -25.64 13.35 -44.98
C GLN A 270 -27.09 13.35 -45.49
N ARG A 271 -28.03 12.80 -44.73
CA ARG A 271 -29.46 12.79 -45.09
C ARG A 271 -30.05 14.19 -45.05
N TYR A 272 -29.73 14.96 -44.02
CA TYR A 272 -30.14 16.37 -43.92
C TYR A 272 -29.62 17.17 -45.11
N GLN A 273 -28.33 17.06 -45.42
CA GLN A 273 -27.72 17.75 -46.56
C GLN A 273 -28.43 17.41 -47.88
N LYS A 274 -28.75 16.13 -48.13
CA LYS A 274 -29.49 15.72 -49.35
C LYS A 274 -30.90 16.30 -49.42
N VAL A 275 -31.54 16.56 -48.28
CA VAL A 275 -32.87 17.19 -48.25
C VAL A 275 -32.75 18.69 -48.44
N GLU A 276 -31.72 19.31 -47.85
CA GLU A 276 -31.38 20.73 -48.02
C GLU A 276 -31.05 21.04 -49.48
N GLU A 277 -30.20 20.25 -50.13
CA GLU A 277 -29.89 20.38 -51.58
C GLU A 277 -31.15 20.28 -52.45
N LYS A 278 -32.10 19.39 -52.10
CA LYS A 278 -33.38 19.29 -52.81
C LYS A 278 -34.25 20.51 -52.57
N LEU A 279 -34.27 21.03 -51.34
CA LEU A 279 -35.03 22.23 -51.01
C LEU A 279 -34.49 23.43 -51.79
N GLU A 280 -33.17 23.61 -51.83
CA GLU A 280 -32.51 24.65 -52.61
C GLU A 280 -32.88 24.54 -54.09
N GLN A 281 -32.82 23.33 -54.68
CA GLN A 281 -33.28 23.10 -56.06
C GLN A 281 -34.76 23.49 -56.29
N TRP A 282 -35.65 23.25 -55.32
CA TRP A 282 -37.06 23.63 -55.43
C TRP A 282 -37.27 25.14 -55.27
N VAL A 283 -36.49 25.78 -54.42
CA VAL A 283 -36.49 27.25 -54.24
C VAL A 283 -36.01 27.91 -55.53
N ASP A 284 -34.85 27.50 -56.05
CA ASP A 284 -34.31 28.03 -57.31
C ASP A 284 -35.31 27.84 -58.46
N LYS A 285 -35.95 26.67 -58.55
CA LYS A 285 -36.97 26.42 -59.58
C LYS A 285 -38.15 27.38 -59.42
N TYR A 286 -38.64 27.56 -58.20
CA TYR A 286 -39.77 28.45 -57.93
C TYR A 286 -39.42 29.90 -58.25
N GLU A 287 -38.24 30.37 -57.87
CA GLU A 287 -37.75 31.72 -58.20
C GLU A 287 -37.67 31.91 -59.72
N ASN A 288 -37.07 30.96 -60.46
CA ASN A 288 -37.02 31.02 -61.92
C ASN A 288 -38.42 31.01 -62.58
N ASP A 289 -39.34 30.17 -62.09
CA ASP A 289 -40.71 30.11 -62.60
C ASP A 289 -41.47 31.42 -62.29
N MET A 290 -41.23 32.04 -61.13
CA MET A 290 -41.78 33.34 -60.75
C MET A 290 -41.22 34.46 -61.64
N ASP A 291 -39.90 34.52 -61.82
CA ASP A 291 -39.24 35.50 -62.69
C ASP A 291 -39.75 35.38 -64.13
N ALA A 292 -39.88 34.15 -64.67
CA ALA A 292 -40.44 33.92 -65.99
C ALA A 292 -41.89 34.40 -66.11
N LYS A 293 -42.71 34.21 -65.07
CA LYS A 293 -44.10 34.71 -65.05
C LYS A 293 -44.18 36.23 -64.93
N ASP A 294 -43.29 36.84 -64.15
CA ASP A 294 -43.19 38.29 -64.05
C ASP A 294 -42.71 38.89 -65.38
N GLU A 295 -41.76 38.26 -66.08
CA GLU A 295 -41.36 38.65 -67.44
C GLU A 295 -42.52 38.55 -68.45
N GLU A 296 -43.29 37.45 -68.44
CA GLU A 296 -44.50 37.31 -69.28
C GLU A 296 -45.53 38.41 -68.97
N LEU A 297 -45.77 38.71 -67.69
CA LEU A 297 -46.66 39.78 -67.26
C LEU A 297 -46.15 41.15 -67.68
N HIS A 298 -44.85 41.41 -67.57
CA HIS A 298 -44.24 42.65 -68.03
C HIS A 298 -44.37 42.79 -69.55
N ALA A 299 -44.13 41.73 -70.33
CA ALA A 299 -44.29 41.73 -71.77
C ALA A 299 -45.75 41.97 -72.20
N LEU A 300 -46.72 41.32 -71.54
CA LEU A 300 -48.14 41.51 -71.81
C LEU A 300 -48.59 42.93 -71.45
N ASN A 301 -48.12 43.46 -70.32
CA ASN A 301 -48.39 44.84 -69.95
C ASN A 301 -47.79 45.84 -70.95
N ALA A 302 -46.56 45.61 -71.43
CA ALA A 302 -45.93 46.42 -72.46
C ALA A 302 -46.71 46.37 -73.79
N ALA A 303 -47.15 45.18 -74.21
CA ALA A 303 -48.00 45.02 -75.39
C ALA A 303 -49.36 45.73 -75.23
N LYS A 304 -49.97 45.62 -74.05
CA LYS A 304 -51.21 46.35 -73.71
C LYS A 304 -51.01 47.85 -73.76
N THR A 305 -49.91 48.39 -73.23
CA THR A 305 -49.62 49.83 -73.30
C THR A 305 -49.39 50.29 -74.73
N ASN A 306 -48.67 49.52 -75.54
CA ASN A 306 -48.45 49.82 -76.96
C ASN A 306 -49.77 49.82 -77.74
N ASN A 307 -50.59 48.79 -77.59
CA ASN A 307 -51.91 48.72 -78.22
C ASN A 307 -52.81 49.89 -77.81
N LEU A 308 -52.77 50.30 -76.53
CA LEU A 308 -53.50 51.48 -76.06
C LEU A 308 -52.97 52.77 -76.67
N GLU A 309 -51.68 52.88 -76.92
CA GLU A 309 -51.07 54.02 -77.60
C GLU A 309 -51.44 54.07 -79.08
N GLU A 310 -51.40 52.94 -79.78
CA GLU A 310 -51.86 52.79 -81.16
C GLU A 310 -53.35 53.12 -81.31
N LEU A 311 -54.21 52.64 -80.39
CA LEU A 311 -55.62 53.01 -80.39
C LEU A 311 -55.83 54.51 -80.17
N LYS A 312 -55.04 55.13 -79.28
CA LYS A 312 -55.09 56.58 -79.06
C LYS A 312 -54.60 57.36 -80.29
N SER A 313 -53.55 56.90 -80.98
CA SER A 313 -53.06 57.57 -82.19
C SER A 313 -54.07 57.45 -83.33
N LEU A 314 -54.66 56.27 -83.55
CA LEU A 314 -55.72 56.07 -84.53
C LEU A 314 -56.99 56.88 -84.20
N ALA A 315 -57.38 56.94 -82.92
CA ALA A 315 -58.52 57.77 -82.51
C ALA A 315 -58.27 59.26 -82.80
N LYS A 316 -57.05 59.75 -82.55
CA LYS A 316 -56.64 61.11 -82.94
C LYS A 316 -56.68 61.29 -84.46
N GLU A 317 -56.22 60.32 -85.24
CA GLU A 317 -56.27 60.35 -86.70
C GLU A 317 -57.70 60.40 -87.24
N CYS A 318 -58.59 59.56 -86.73
CA CYS A 318 -60.03 59.59 -87.03
C CYS A 318 -60.65 60.94 -86.67
N GLN A 319 -60.32 61.51 -85.51
CA GLN A 319 -60.80 62.83 -85.11
C GLN A 319 -60.28 63.93 -86.06
N MET A 320 -59.03 63.84 -86.53
CA MET A 320 -58.47 64.74 -87.53
C MET A 320 -59.20 64.61 -88.88
N PHE A 321 -59.49 63.40 -89.34
CA PHE A 321 -60.28 63.18 -90.55
C PHE A 321 -61.72 63.69 -90.41
N GLU A 322 -62.37 63.44 -89.28
CA GLU A 322 -63.70 63.97 -89.01
C GLU A 322 -63.70 65.50 -89.03
N ASN A 323 -62.73 66.15 -88.38
CA ASN A 323 -62.57 67.60 -88.41
C ASN A 323 -62.33 68.14 -89.83
N THR A 324 -61.51 67.47 -90.64
CA THR A 324 -61.30 67.88 -92.04
C THR A 324 -62.55 67.70 -92.90
N ILE A 325 -63.31 66.62 -92.73
CA ILE A 325 -64.60 66.40 -93.41
C ILE A 325 -65.62 67.46 -92.99
N ILE A 326 -65.73 67.75 -91.68
CA ILE A 326 -66.61 68.81 -91.17
C ILE A 326 -66.20 70.16 -91.75
N SER A 327 -64.90 70.46 -91.80
CA SER A 327 -64.37 71.69 -92.39
C SER A 327 -64.70 71.79 -93.89
N ASP A 328 -64.49 70.73 -94.67
CA ASP A 328 -64.82 70.72 -96.11
C ASP A 328 -66.33 70.84 -96.36
N ARG A 329 -67.17 70.18 -95.54
CA ARG A 329 -68.63 70.34 -95.60
C ARG A 329 -69.04 71.77 -95.26
N ALA A 330 -68.49 72.35 -94.21
CA ALA A 330 -68.75 73.72 -93.81
C ALA A 330 -68.30 74.72 -94.89
N GLU A 331 -67.15 74.48 -95.52
CA GLU A 331 -66.64 75.30 -96.63
C GLU A 331 -67.54 75.20 -97.86
N LYS A 332 -67.98 73.99 -98.24
CA LYS A 332 -68.96 73.78 -99.32
C LYS A 332 -70.29 74.45 -99.03
N ASP A 333 -70.79 74.36 -97.81
CA ASP A 333 -72.00 75.06 -97.38
C ASP A 333 -71.83 76.58 -97.38
N ALA A 334 -70.67 77.09 -96.94
CA ALA A 334 -70.35 78.52 -97.01
C ALA A 334 -70.30 79.01 -98.46
N LYS A 335 -69.68 78.25 -99.37
CA LYS A 335 -69.67 78.52 -100.81
C LYS A 335 -71.09 78.51 -101.39
N ARG A 336 -71.94 77.54 -101.03
CA ARG A 336 -73.36 77.52 -101.45
C ARG A 336 -74.12 78.74 -100.96
N ARG A 337 -74.02 79.08 -99.67
CA ARG A 337 -74.66 80.27 -99.11
C ARG A 337 -74.14 81.56 -99.76
N GLN A 338 -72.86 81.63 -100.12
CA GLN A 338 -72.29 82.76 -100.84
C GLN A 338 -72.93 82.89 -102.23
N VAL A 339 -72.98 81.81 -103.01
CA VAL A 339 -73.65 81.80 -104.32
C VAL A 339 -75.13 82.18 -104.18
N GLU A 340 -75.84 81.66 -103.18
CA GLU A 340 -77.23 82.05 -102.92
C GLU A 340 -77.36 83.55 -102.62
N ARG A 341 -76.50 84.11 -101.75
CA ARG A 341 -76.43 85.56 -101.49
C ARG A 341 -76.15 86.33 -102.78
N ASP A 342 -75.14 85.96 -103.54
CA ASP A 342 -74.78 86.62 -104.80
C ASP A 342 -75.94 86.56 -105.81
N THR A 343 -76.70 85.46 -105.85
CA THR A 343 -77.90 85.37 -106.72
C THR A 343 -79.05 86.23 -106.22
N LEU A 344 -79.23 86.38 -104.90
CA LEU A 344 -80.24 87.27 -104.32
C LEU A 344 -79.84 88.74 -104.52
N GLU A 345 -78.57 89.08 -104.34
CA GLU A 345 -77.98 90.37 -104.66
C GLU A 345 -78.15 90.67 -106.16
N LEU A 346 -77.88 89.71 -107.05
CA LEU A 346 -78.12 89.87 -108.48
C LEU A 346 -79.62 90.05 -108.80
N LYS A 347 -80.51 89.27 -108.17
CA LYS A 347 -81.97 89.41 -108.34
C LYS A 347 -82.47 90.77 -107.86
N SER A 348 -81.97 91.25 -106.72
CA SER A 348 -82.31 92.58 -106.20
C SER A 348 -81.74 93.69 -107.09
N ALA A 349 -80.50 93.56 -107.55
CA ALA A 349 -79.89 94.45 -108.55
C ALA A 349 -80.69 94.45 -109.87
N LEU A 350 -81.15 93.30 -110.35
CA LEU A 350 -82.03 93.20 -111.53
C LEU A 350 -83.39 93.84 -111.31
N LYS A 351 -84.01 93.69 -110.12
CA LYS A 351 -85.24 94.41 -109.75
C LYS A 351 -85.03 95.92 -109.74
N VAL A 352 -83.91 96.40 -109.21
CA VAL A 352 -83.55 97.83 -109.24
C VAL A 352 -83.30 98.29 -110.69
N GLN A 353 -82.56 97.53 -111.50
CA GLN A 353 -82.34 97.83 -112.91
C GLN A 353 -83.64 97.86 -113.72
N SER A 354 -84.56 96.91 -113.48
CA SER A 354 -85.86 96.86 -114.17
C SER A 354 -86.83 97.93 -113.68
N TRP A 355 -86.81 98.28 -112.38
CA TRP A 355 -87.50 99.46 -111.86
C TRP A 355 -86.99 100.75 -112.48
N TRP A 356 -85.67 100.91 -112.59
CA TRP A 356 -85.04 102.07 -113.24
C TRP A 356 -85.38 102.15 -114.73
N ARG A 357 -85.23 101.04 -115.47
CA ARG A 357 -85.63 100.94 -116.89
C ARG A 357 -87.11 101.26 -117.10
N GLY A 358 -88.00 100.71 -116.26
CA GLY A 358 -89.44 101.02 -116.30
C GLY A 358 -89.77 102.47 -115.92
N THR A 359 -89.00 103.06 -115.01
CA THR A 359 -89.12 104.48 -114.64
C THR A 359 -88.64 105.39 -115.78
N MET A 360 -87.57 105.02 -116.49
CA MET A 360 -87.13 105.76 -117.68
C MET A 360 -88.20 105.78 -118.77
N VAL A 361 -88.90 104.67 -119.01
CA VAL A 361 -89.99 104.58 -119.99
C VAL A 361 -91.22 105.39 -119.55
N ARG A 362 -91.62 105.31 -118.27
CA ARG A 362 -92.82 106.00 -117.75
C ARG A 362 -92.64 107.50 -117.54
N ARG A 363 -91.41 107.98 -117.31
CA ARG A 363 -91.10 109.41 -117.13
C ARG A 363 -90.47 110.06 -118.37
N TYR A 364 -90.45 109.36 -119.51
CA TYR A 364 -89.96 109.86 -120.81
C TYR A 364 -88.54 110.45 -120.76
N LEU A 365 -87.63 109.79 -120.05
CA LEU A 365 -86.23 110.21 -119.90
C LEU A 365 -85.33 109.42 -120.85
N GLY A 366 -84.44 110.14 -121.57
CA GLY A 366 -83.53 109.57 -122.56
C GLY A 366 -84.22 109.19 -123.88
N PRO A 367 -83.82 108.08 -124.55
CA PRO A 367 -84.19 107.76 -125.94
C PRO A 367 -85.70 107.56 -126.20
N TYR A 368 -86.56 107.67 -125.18
CA TYR A 368 -88.02 107.54 -125.26
C TYR A 368 -88.78 108.87 -125.46
N GLN A 369 -88.10 110.02 -125.62
CA GLN A 369 -88.74 111.32 -125.91
C GLN A 369 -89.52 111.37 -127.24
N ALA A 370 -89.16 110.53 -128.22
CA ALA A 370 -89.83 110.49 -129.53
C ALA A 370 -91.30 110.01 -129.45
N LEU A 371 -91.64 109.20 -128.45
CA LEU A 371 -92.99 108.66 -128.23
C LEU A 371 -93.98 109.70 -127.67
N ALA A 372 -93.49 110.80 -127.08
CA ALA A 372 -94.35 111.86 -126.54
C ALA A 372 -95.00 112.73 -127.63
N LYS A 373 -94.39 112.84 -128.83
CA LYS A 373 -94.93 113.64 -129.96
C LYS A 373 -95.95 112.90 -130.83
N LEU A 374 -96.06 111.56 -130.71
CA LEU A 374 -97.00 110.76 -131.51
C LEU A 374 -98.42 110.71 -130.90
N ARG A 375 -98.58 110.97 -129.60
CA ARG A 375 -99.85 110.81 -128.88
C ARG A 375 -100.84 111.98 -129.04
N GLN A 376 -100.44 113.08 -129.69
CA GLN A 376 -101.27 114.28 -129.91
C GLN A 376 -101.95 114.35 -131.30
N ARG A 377 -101.73 113.38 -132.19
CA ARG A 377 -102.42 113.24 -133.48
C ARG A 377 -103.05 111.85 -133.58
N GLN A 378 -104.27 111.71 -133.05
CA GLN A 378 -105.38 110.89 -133.56
C GLN A 378 -106.42 110.64 -132.45
N LEU A 379 -107.44 111.49 -132.48
CA LEU A 379 -108.79 111.26 -131.97
C LEU A 379 -109.67 110.99 -133.20
N GLN A 380 -110.58 110.01 -133.08
CA GLN A 380 -111.68 109.60 -133.98
C GLN A 380 -111.46 108.39 -134.92
N LEU A 381 -111.95 107.22 -134.49
CA LEU A 381 -112.97 106.40 -135.19
C LEU A 381 -113.44 105.22 -134.28
N PRO A 382 -114.74 104.89 -134.19
CA PRO A 382 -115.29 103.78 -133.39
C PRO A 382 -115.87 102.64 -134.24
N THR A 383 -115.93 101.41 -133.69
CA THR A 383 -116.86 100.35 -134.15
C THR A 383 -117.23 99.36 -133.03
N SER A 384 -118.46 98.89 -133.15
CA SER A 384 -119.25 97.98 -132.34
C SER A 384 -119.11 96.50 -132.76
N GLY A 385 -119.42 95.58 -131.83
CA GLY A 385 -120.25 94.39 -132.14
C GLY A 385 -119.67 93.00 -131.87
N GLN A 386 -120.30 92.29 -130.91
CA GLN A 386 -120.71 90.85 -130.89
C GLN A 386 -119.65 89.72 -131.05
N ASP A 387 -119.82 88.46 -130.63
CA ASP A 387 -120.53 87.72 -129.57
C ASP A 387 -120.15 86.21 -129.74
N VAL A 388 -120.31 85.38 -128.68
CA VAL A 388 -120.39 83.88 -128.62
C VAL A 388 -119.16 82.96 -128.84
N GLY A 389 -118.91 82.02 -127.89
CA GLY A 389 -118.48 80.63 -128.24
C GLY A 389 -117.53 79.80 -127.32
N PHE A 390 -118.09 79.13 -126.29
CA PHE A 390 -117.84 77.75 -125.77
C PHE A 390 -116.46 77.11 -125.37
N ALA A 391 -116.55 76.42 -124.21
CA ALA A 391 -115.89 75.17 -123.71
C ALA A 391 -114.44 75.22 -123.13
N SER A 392 -114.23 75.01 -121.82
CA SER A 392 -114.22 73.75 -120.98
C SER A 392 -112.81 73.12 -120.96
N VAL A 393 -112.13 72.76 -119.85
CA VAL A 393 -112.40 71.78 -118.76
C VAL A 393 -111.24 72.02 -117.73
N LYS A 394 -111.49 72.33 -116.44
CA LYS A 394 -111.59 71.44 -115.23
C LYS A 394 -110.30 70.66 -114.91
N THR A 395 -109.84 70.41 -113.68
CA THR A 395 -110.34 70.41 -112.27
C THR A 395 -109.07 70.16 -111.42
N GLN A 396 -108.79 70.75 -110.25
CA GLN A 396 -109.43 70.73 -108.92
C GLN A 396 -109.56 69.35 -108.25
N ASP A 397 -109.36 69.36 -106.93
CA ASP A 397 -109.63 68.34 -105.89
C ASP A 397 -108.53 67.30 -105.61
N ASP A 398 -108.20 66.89 -104.38
CA ASP A 398 -108.59 67.33 -103.02
C ASP A 398 -107.79 66.51 -101.98
N LYS A 399 -107.97 66.88 -100.71
CA LYS A 399 -108.07 66.02 -99.50
C LYS A 399 -106.88 65.67 -98.58
N ARG A 400 -107.23 65.95 -97.31
CA ARG A 400 -106.66 65.61 -96.01
C ARG A 400 -107.11 64.21 -95.52
N ARG A 401 -106.45 63.79 -94.43
CA ARG A 401 -106.89 62.95 -93.29
C ARG A 401 -106.45 61.47 -93.26
N ALA A 402 -105.62 61.21 -92.23
CA ALA A 402 -105.66 60.13 -91.23
C ALA A 402 -106.40 58.81 -91.55
N ASN A 403 -105.69 57.69 -91.40
CA ASN A 403 -106.11 56.64 -90.47
C ASN A 403 -104.94 55.71 -90.07
N ALA A 404 -104.94 55.33 -88.80
CA ALA A 404 -104.22 54.18 -88.25
C ALA A 404 -105.15 52.95 -88.26
N ILE A 405 -104.64 51.81 -87.74
CA ILE A 405 -105.22 50.45 -87.58
C ILE A 405 -104.66 49.51 -88.66
N ALA A 406 -103.64 48.68 -88.39
CA ALA A 406 -103.54 47.54 -87.45
C ALA A 406 -104.38 46.31 -87.85
N TYR A 407 -103.84 45.13 -87.52
CA TYR A 407 -104.20 43.75 -87.90
C TYR A 407 -103.44 43.21 -89.14
N SER A 408 -102.72 42.09 -89.08
CA SER A 408 -102.89 40.94 -88.18
C SER A 408 -101.57 40.25 -87.79
N GLU A 409 -101.54 39.91 -86.51
CA GLU A 409 -100.64 39.06 -85.77
C GLU A 409 -101.09 37.59 -85.87
N THR A 410 -100.18 36.66 -86.15
CA THR A 410 -100.24 35.22 -85.84
C THR A 410 -98.79 34.69 -85.92
N ALA A 411 -98.25 33.89 -85.01
CA ALA A 411 -98.69 33.40 -83.72
C ALA A 411 -97.46 32.92 -82.93
N ARG A 412 -97.64 32.91 -81.62
CA ARG A 412 -96.85 32.37 -80.51
C ARG A 412 -96.12 31.02 -80.75
N VAL A 413 -94.95 30.95 -80.11
CA VAL A 413 -94.46 29.85 -79.25
C VAL A 413 -94.32 28.47 -79.89
N ASN A 414 -93.07 28.07 -80.11
CA ASN A 414 -92.59 26.77 -79.66
C ASN A 414 -91.33 26.97 -78.81
N ALA A 415 -91.48 26.66 -77.52
CA ALA A 415 -90.40 26.29 -76.64
C ALA A 415 -89.93 24.87 -76.99
N ARG A 416 -88.76 24.51 -76.42
CA ARG A 416 -88.10 23.19 -76.40
C ARG A 416 -87.23 22.91 -77.62
N SER A 417 -85.91 23.01 -77.43
CA SER A 417 -85.00 21.88 -77.12
C SER A 417 -84.37 21.45 -78.45
N GLU A 418 -83.07 21.24 -78.62
CA GLU A 418 -82.02 20.63 -77.81
C GLU A 418 -80.68 21.26 -78.28
N GLN A 419 -79.75 21.66 -77.42
CA GLN A 419 -78.73 20.82 -76.79
C GLN A 419 -77.81 20.07 -77.79
N LYS A 420 -76.49 20.22 -77.55
CA LYS A 420 -75.30 19.62 -78.20
C LYS A 420 -74.65 20.58 -79.22
N GLU A 421 -73.47 21.15 -78.98
CA GLU A 421 -72.26 20.65 -78.30
C GLU A 421 -71.59 21.73 -77.44
#